data_AF-A0A2E7Q3U4-F1
#
_entry.id   AF-A0A2E7Q3U4-F1
#
_cell.length_a   1.000
_cell.length_b   1.000
_cell.length_c   1.000
_cell.angle_alpha   90.00
_cell.angle_beta   90.00
_cell.angle_gamma   90.00
#
_symmetry.space_group_name_H-M   'P 1'
#
loop_
_entity.id
_entity.type
_entity.pdbx_description
1 polymer ?
#
loop_
_entity_poly.entity_id
_entity_poly.type
_entity_poly.pdbx_seq_one_letter_code
_entity_poly.pdbx_strand_id
1 'polypeptide(L)'
;MRLNLTQTDKIEALLSKFNGSATSFTITEASTLRAFAVRAEKQLAEILPKSAWEGARAACRPAGPSASSYKLGAKSNECTLERGSTGWFLVACNPVRVYPKSPSRCAVSLTAAQTIAAPLYAKRRLKARFGLDELAETASAHERMGLAAEARKLIGIS
;
A
#
# COMPACT_ATOMS: atom_id res chain seq x y z
N MET A 1 9.07 11.61 -13.59
CA MET A 1 8.58 12.77 -12.80
C MET A 1 8.78 12.45 -11.32
N ARG A 2 9.13 13.43 -10.48
CA ARG A 2 9.15 13.27 -9.02
C ARG A 2 8.80 14.61 -8.35
N LEU A 3 7.64 14.70 -7.70
CA LEU A 3 7.17 15.92 -7.03
C LEU A 3 6.90 15.62 -5.56
N ASN A 4 7.40 16.45 -4.65
CA ASN A 4 7.09 16.30 -3.23
C ASN A 4 5.63 16.69 -2.98
N LEU A 5 4.90 15.96 -2.12
CA LEU A 5 3.51 16.29 -1.77
C LEU A 5 3.32 17.68 -1.12
N THR A 6 4.40 18.36 -0.72
CA THR A 6 4.36 19.78 -0.29
C THR A 6 4.25 20.77 -1.46
N GLN A 7 4.61 20.36 -2.68
CA GLN A 7 4.57 21.18 -3.89
C GLN A 7 3.15 21.18 -4.49
N THR A 8 2.16 21.67 -3.73
CA THR A 8 0.73 21.68 -4.08
C THR A 8 0.46 22.15 -5.51
N ASP A 9 0.92 23.35 -5.86
CA ASP A 9 0.61 23.98 -7.15
C ASP A 9 1.14 23.17 -8.34
N LYS A 10 2.33 22.58 -8.20
CA LYS A 10 2.94 21.75 -9.26
C LYS A 10 2.18 20.45 -9.45
N ILE A 11 1.69 19.85 -8.36
CA ILE A 11 0.89 18.63 -8.41
C ILE A 11 -0.46 18.92 -9.06
N GLU A 12 -1.15 19.97 -8.62
CA GLU A 12 -2.48 20.32 -9.13
C GLU A 12 -2.44 20.75 -10.60
N ALA A 13 -1.43 21.52 -11.00
CA ALA A 13 -1.22 21.84 -12.41
C ALA A 13 -0.98 20.57 -13.25
N LEU A 14 -0.23 19.60 -12.72
CA LEU A 14 0.01 18.33 -13.40
C LEU A 14 -1.25 17.48 -13.50
N LEU A 15 -1.99 17.33 -12.40
CA LEU A 15 -3.25 16.58 -12.36
C LEU A 15 -4.29 17.22 -13.27
N SER A 16 -4.39 18.55 -13.28
CA SER A 16 -5.27 19.29 -14.18
C SER A 16 -4.94 19.03 -15.65
N LYS A 17 -3.66 19.15 -16.04
CA LYS A 17 -3.20 18.82 -17.40
C LYS A 17 -3.49 17.37 -17.77
N PHE A 18 -3.34 16.46 -16.82
CA PHE A 18 -3.51 15.02 -17.04
C PHE A 18 -4.99 14.61 -17.17
N ASN A 19 -5.83 15.15 -16.29
CA ASN A 19 -7.25 14.81 -16.21
C ASN A 19 -8.03 15.48 -17.35
N GLY A 20 -7.60 16.67 -17.79
CA GLY A 20 -8.37 17.51 -18.69
C GLY A 20 -9.64 18.01 -17.99
N SER A 21 -10.79 17.91 -18.66
CA SER A 21 -12.10 18.28 -18.08
C SER A 21 -12.66 17.28 -17.06
N ALA A 22 -11.99 16.13 -16.84
CA ALA A 22 -12.49 15.09 -15.94
C ALA A 22 -12.19 15.45 -14.47
N THR A 23 -13.20 15.93 -13.76
CA THR A 23 -13.13 16.29 -12.34
C THR A 23 -13.74 15.24 -11.42
N SER A 24 -14.68 14.44 -11.92
CA SER A 24 -15.31 13.35 -11.18
C SER A 24 -14.52 12.06 -11.30
N PHE A 25 -14.41 11.32 -10.18
CA PHE A 25 -13.72 10.03 -10.10
C PHE A 25 -12.23 10.08 -10.48
N THR A 26 -11.61 11.27 -10.44
CA THR A 26 -10.18 11.51 -10.61
C THR A 26 -9.61 12.16 -9.36
N ILE A 27 -8.30 12.01 -9.16
CA ILE A 27 -7.53 12.77 -8.18
C ILE A 27 -7.20 14.11 -8.83
N THR A 28 -7.72 15.19 -8.25
CA THR A 28 -7.53 16.57 -8.72
C THR A 28 -6.62 17.38 -7.81
N GLU A 29 -6.62 17.08 -6.52
CA GLU A 29 -5.96 17.87 -5.49
C GLU A 29 -4.78 17.14 -4.83
N ALA A 30 -3.77 17.90 -4.42
CA ALA A 30 -2.65 17.35 -3.64
C ALA A 30 -3.10 16.87 -2.25
N SER A 31 -4.15 17.47 -1.68
CA SER A 31 -4.79 17.09 -0.41
C SER A 31 -5.20 15.60 -0.40
N THR A 32 -5.79 15.13 -1.50
CA THR A 32 -6.25 13.74 -1.68
C THR A 32 -5.07 12.78 -1.70
N LEU A 33 -3.96 13.14 -2.36
CA LEU A 33 -2.73 12.35 -2.33
C LEU A 33 -2.12 12.27 -0.92
N ARG A 34 -2.19 13.35 -0.13
CA ARG A 34 -1.75 13.34 1.28
C ARG A 34 -2.61 12.40 2.12
N ALA A 35 -3.93 12.36 1.89
CA ALA A 35 -4.81 11.41 2.58
C ALA A 35 -4.44 9.95 2.25
N PHE A 36 -4.10 9.65 0.99
CA PHE A 36 -3.58 8.34 0.60
C PHE A 36 -2.22 8.04 1.23
N ALA A 37 -1.31 9.01 1.30
CA ALA A 37 -0.03 8.86 1.99
C ALA A 37 -0.23 8.50 3.47
N VAL A 38 -1.14 9.15 4.19
CA VAL A 38 -1.47 8.81 5.58
C VAL A 38 -2.03 7.38 5.70
N ARG A 39 -2.87 6.94 4.76
CA ARG A 39 -3.37 5.56 4.73
C ARG A 39 -2.24 4.56 4.48
N ALA A 40 -1.30 4.87 3.59
CA ALA A 40 -0.14 4.03 3.32
C ALA A 40 0.79 3.95 4.55
N GLU A 41 0.98 5.04 5.27
CA GLU A 41 1.77 5.05 6.51
C GLU A 41 1.15 4.18 7.60
N LYS A 42 -0.18 4.18 7.74
CA LYS A 42 -0.88 3.26 8.67
C LYS A 42 -0.59 1.79 8.33
N GLN A 43 -0.67 1.42 7.04
CA GLN A 43 -0.34 0.05 6.60
C GLN A 43 1.13 -0.29 6.87
N LEU A 44 2.07 0.62 6.59
CA LEU A 44 3.50 0.39 6.83
C LEU A 44 3.83 0.26 8.32
N ALA A 45 3.17 1.04 9.19
CA ALA A 45 3.38 0.99 10.64
C ALA A 45 3.05 -0.38 11.25
N GLU A 46 2.17 -1.15 10.63
CA GLU A 46 1.80 -2.49 11.10
C GLU A 46 2.93 -3.51 10.91
N ILE A 47 3.79 -3.31 9.90
CA ILE A 47 4.74 -4.33 9.43
C ILE A 47 6.21 -3.91 9.48
N LEU A 48 6.51 -2.62 9.58
CA LEU A 48 7.88 -2.08 9.56
C LEU A 48 8.05 -0.87 10.49
N PRO A 49 9.21 -0.68 11.11
CA PRO A 49 9.53 0.55 11.83
C PRO A 49 9.68 1.73 10.85
N LYS A 50 9.40 2.95 11.33
CA LYS A 50 9.37 4.16 10.49
C LYS A 50 10.67 4.44 9.72
N SER A 51 11.81 4.09 10.31
CA SER A 51 13.14 4.20 9.67
C SER A 51 13.30 3.33 8.43
N ALA A 52 12.50 2.27 8.28
CA ALA A 52 12.58 1.33 7.16
C ALA A 52 11.53 1.61 6.06
N TRP A 53 10.77 2.71 6.14
CA TRP A 53 9.71 3.00 5.18
C TRP A 53 10.20 3.55 3.83
N GLU A 54 11.42 4.10 3.79
CA GLU A 54 12.00 4.66 2.56
C GLU A 54 12.02 3.64 1.42
N GLY A 55 11.62 4.07 0.23
CA GLY A 55 11.49 3.25 -0.97
C GLY A 55 10.14 2.52 -1.11
N ALA A 56 9.29 2.49 -0.08
CA ALA A 56 7.95 1.93 -0.20
C ALA A 56 7.11 2.74 -1.21
N ARG A 57 6.25 2.06 -1.96
CA ARG A 57 5.37 2.70 -2.95
C ARG A 57 3.91 2.48 -2.61
N ALA A 58 3.06 3.43 -2.96
CA ALA A 58 1.62 3.31 -2.81
C ALA A 58 0.94 3.64 -4.15
N ALA A 59 0.19 2.67 -4.69
CA ALA A 59 -0.69 2.89 -5.84
C ALA A 59 -2.06 3.35 -5.33
N CYS A 60 -2.48 4.53 -5.76
CA CYS A 60 -3.59 5.28 -5.21
C CYS A 60 -4.60 5.64 -6.31
N ARG A 61 -5.88 5.35 -6.06
CA ARG A 61 -6.97 5.64 -7.00
C ARG A 61 -8.28 5.88 -6.23
N PRO A 62 -9.13 6.82 -6.65
CA PRO A 62 -10.44 7.02 -6.05
C PRO A 62 -11.37 5.82 -6.29
N ALA A 63 -12.50 5.83 -5.58
CA ALA A 63 -13.58 4.87 -5.81
C ALA A 63 -14.28 5.16 -7.14
N GLY A 64 -14.89 4.12 -7.71
CA GLY A 64 -15.76 4.27 -8.87
C GLY A 64 -17.14 4.82 -8.50
N PRO A 65 -17.99 5.07 -9.51
CA PRO A 65 -19.38 5.47 -9.28
C PRO A 65 -20.12 4.51 -8.36
N SER A 66 -20.94 5.02 -7.44
CA SER A 66 -21.80 4.19 -6.59
C SER A 66 -22.97 3.60 -7.37
N ALA A 67 -23.49 4.34 -8.36
CA ALA A 67 -24.62 3.93 -9.19
C ALA A 67 -24.21 2.85 -10.20
N SER A 68 -25.02 1.79 -10.29
CA SER A 68 -24.85 0.70 -11.26
C SER A 68 -25.20 1.08 -12.70
N SER A 69 -25.85 2.23 -12.91
CA SER A 69 -26.23 2.74 -14.23
C SER A 69 -25.02 3.10 -15.11
N TYR A 70 -23.85 3.33 -14.51
CA TYR A 70 -22.59 3.55 -15.22
C TYR A 70 -22.03 2.23 -15.81
N LYS A 71 -22.68 1.68 -16.85
CA LYS A 71 -22.22 0.45 -17.53
C LYS A 71 -20.83 0.60 -18.15
N LEU A 72 -20.46 1.82 -18.51
CA LEU A 72 -19.16 2.17 -19.09
C LEU A 72 -18.28 2.77 -17.99
N GLY A 73 -17.14 2.13 -17.68
CA GLY A 73 -16.22 2.60 -16.64
C GLY A 73 -15.83 4.06 -16.82
N ALA A 74 -15.85 4.83 -15.73
CA ALA A 74 -15.53 6.24 -15.70
C ALA A 74 -14.03 6.47 -15.84
N LYS A 75 -13.64 7.55 -16.56
CA LYS A 75 -12.25 7.99 -16.64
C LYS A 75 -11.76 8.34 -15.23
N SER A 76 -10.58 7.86 -14.88
CA SER A 76 -9.93 8.08 -13.60
C SER A 76 -8.42 8.16 -13.80
N ASN A 77 -7.69 8.39 -12.72
CA ASN A 77 -6.24 8.35 -12.70
C ASN A 77 -5.76 7.48 -11.53
N GLU A 78 -4.67 6.74 -11.76
CA GLU A 78 -3.94 6.04 -10.73
C GLU A 78 -2.61 6.74 -10.52
N CYS A 79 -2.40 7.23 -9.30
CA CYS A 79 -1.17 7.89 -8.91
C CYS A 79 -0.29 6.90 -8.14
N THR A 80 1.01 6.90 -8.44
CA THR A 80 2.00 6.18 -7.64
C THR A 80 2.75 7.17 -6.78
N LEU A 81 2.65 6.98 -5.47
CA LEU A 81 3.43 7.68 -4.48
C LEU A 81 4.64 6.83 -4.08
N GLU A 82 5.78 7.46 -3.87
CA GLU A 82 6.98 6.82 -3.32
C GLU A 82 7.39 7.51 -2.02
N ARG A 83 7.70 6.73 -1.00
CA ARG A 83 8.21 7.23 0.27
C ARG A 83 9.71 7.51 0.12
N GLY A 84 10.13 8.77 0.27
CA GLY A 84 11.55 9.09 0.49
C GLY A 84 11.92 8.94 1.97
N SER A 85 13.02 9.54 2.41
CA SER A 85 13.38 9.57 3.84
C SER A 85 12.43 10.44 4.68
N THR A 86 12.13 11.66 4.24
CA THR A 86 11.36 12.65 5.03
C THR A 86 9.90 12.81 4.62
N GLY A 87 9.53 12.50 3.38
CA GLY A 87 8.16 12.65 2.90
C GLY A 87 7.77 11.72 1.76
N TRP A 88 6.58 11.93 1.23
CA TRP A 88 6.04 11.22 0.08
C TRP A 88 6.19 12.06 -1.19
N PHE A 89 6.40 11.37 -2.31
CA PHE A 89 6.60 11.98 -3.62
C PHE A 89 5.67 11.35 -4.64
N LEU A 90 5.00 12.16 -5.45
CA LEU A 90 4.30 11.69 -6.65
C LEU A 90 5.33 11.35 -7.72
N VAL A 91 5.41 10.08 -8.11
CA VAL A 91 6.39 9.58 -9.08
C VAL A 91 5.78 9.18 -10.42
N ALA A 92 4.49 8.81 -10.43
CA ALA A 92 3.76 8.49 -11.65
C ALA A 92 2.28 8.84 -11.51
N CYS A 93 1.64 9.12 -12.65
CA CYS A 93 0.20 9.27 -12.78
C CYS A 93 -0.20 8.65 -14.12
N ASN A 94 -1.10 7.66 -14.09
CA ASN A 94 -1.51 6.89 -15.27
C ASN A 94 -3.02 6.97 -15.46
N PRO A 95 -3.53 6.99 -16.71
CA PRO A 95 -4.95 7.07 -16.95
C PRO A 95 -5.53 5.67 -16.75
N VAL A 96 -6.62 5.58 -15.98
CA VAL A 96 -7.28 4.30 -15.71
C VAL A 96 -8.79 4.46 -15.85
N ARG A 97 -9.51 3.35 -15.85
CA ARG A 97 -10.97 3.35 -15.72
C ARG A 97 -11.36 2.77 -14.37
N VAL A 98 -12.35 3.39 -13.74
CA VAL A 98 -13.01 2.85 -12.54
C VAL A 98 -14.43 2.43 -12.90
N TYR A 99 -14.78 1.22 -12.49
CA TYR A 99 -16.10 0.65 -12.74
C TYR A 99 -17.02 0.88 -11.54
N PRO A 100 -18.35 0.81 -11.72
CA PRO A 100 -19.28 0.94 -10.61
C PRO A 100 -18.91 0.07 -9.41
N LYS A 101 -19.05 0.62 -8.20
CA LYS A 101 -18.76 -0.04 -6.92
C LYS A 101 -17.30 -0.47 -6.74
N SER A 102 -16.38 -0.03 -7.61
CA SER A 102 -14.95 -0.24 -7.40
C SER A 102 -14.51 0.52 -6.15
N PRO A 103 -13.87 -0.14 -5.16
CA PRO A 103 -13.39 0.56 -3.98
C PRO A 103 -12.23 1.50 -4.32
N SER A 104 -12.02 2.49 -3.44
CA SER A 104 -10.79 3.29 -3.48
C SER A 104 -9.59 2.36 -3.29
N ARG A 105 -8.52 2.56 -4.07
CA ARG A 105 -7.30 1.77 -3.98
C ARG A 105 -6.23 2.56 -3.23
N CYS A 106 -5.61 1.91 -2.26
CA CYS A 106 -4.40 2.37 -1.58
C CYS A 106 -3.53 1.14 -1.32
N ALA A 107 -2.90 0.64 -2.38
CA ALA A 107 -2.12 -0.60 -2.34
C ALA A 107 -0.65 -0.25 -2.11
N VAL A 108 -0.12 -0.61 -0.94
CA VAL A 108 1.30 -0.41 -0.61
C VAL A 108 2.11 -1.60 -1.13
N SER A 109 3.20 -1.31 -1.83
CA SER A 109 4.21 -2.27 -2.26
C SER A 109 5.54 -1.99 -1.60
N LEU A 110 6.21 -3.06 -1.22
CA LEU A 110 7.49 -3.05 -0.52
C LEU A 110 8.63 -3.31 -1.49
N THR A 111 9.82 -2.78 -1.17
CA THR A 111 11.07 -3.19 -1.81
C THR A 111 11.46 -4.61 -1.37
N ALA A 112 12.37 -5.26 -2.10
CA ALA A 112 12.84 -6.60 -1.73
C ALA A 112 13.41 -6.65 -0.29
N ALA A 113 14.20 -5.65 0.10
CA ALA A 113 14.75 -5.54 1.44
C ALA A 113 13.65 -5.38 2.51
N GLN A 114 12.63 -4.56 2.24
CA GLN A 114 11.48 -4.37 3.13
C GLN A 114 10.65 -5.66 3.27
N THR A 115 10.45 -6.40 2.18
CA THR A 115 9.74 -7.69 2.19
C THR A 115 10.46 -8.71 3.09
N ILE A 116 11.80 -8.75 3.06
CA ILE A 116 12.59 -9.61 3.94
C ILE A 116 12.55 -9.10 5.39
N ALA A 117 12.60 -7.78 5.59
CA ALA A 117 12.63 -7.18 6.92
C ALA A 117 11.30 -7.29 7.67
N ALA A 118 10.16 -7.25 6.98
CA ALA A 118 8.82 -7.29 7.59
C ALA A 118 8.58 -8.51 8.50
N PRO A 119 8.81 -9.76 8.06
CA PRO A 119 8.63 -10.92 8.95
C PRO A 119 9.64 -10.95 10.10
N LEU A 120 10.88 -10.47 9.89
CA LEU A 120 11.89 -10.36 10.95
C LEU A 120 11.46 -9.37 12.04
N TYR A 121 10.92 -8.21 11.62
CA TYR A 121 10.40 -7.21 12.53
C TYR A 121 9.16 -7.71 13.29
N ALA A 122 8.24 -8.38 12.60
CA ALA A 122 7.08 -9.00 13.24
C ALA A 122 7.49 -10.03 14.29
N LYS A 123 8.43 -10.93 13.97
CA LYS A 123 8.99 -11.91 14.92
C LYS A 123 9.59 -11.22 16.14
N ARG A 124 10.40 -10.18 15.94
CA ARG A 124 11.00 -9.39 17.03
C ARG A 124 9.93 -8.73 17.90
N ARG A 125 8.88 -8.14 17.29
CA ARG A 125 7.78 -7.49 18.02
C ARG A 125 6.97 -8.49 18.85
N LEU A 126 6.73 -9.68 18.32
CA LEU A 126 6.03 -10.75 19.04
C LEU A 126 6.85 -11.23 20.24
N LYS A 127 8.16 -11.50 20.06
CA LYS A 127 9.06 -11.88 21.17
C LYS A 127 9.10 -10.86 22.30
N ALA A 128 8.99 -9.57 21.97
CA ALA A 128 8.99 -8.52 22.98
C ALA A 128 7.69 -8.46 23.80
N ARG A 129 6.57 -9.01 23.30
CA ARG A 129 5.24 -8.88 23.90
C ARG A 129 4.68 -10.19 24.44
N PHE A 130 5.14 -11.33 23.93
CA PHE A 130 4.61 -12.64 24.24
C PHE A 130 5.75 -13.61 24.57
N GLY A 131 5.51 -14.54 25.49
CA GLY A 131 6.34 -15.73 25.62
C GLY A 131 6.07 -16.62 24.42
N LEU A 132 7.06 -16.77 23.55
CA LEU A 132 6.95 -17.62 22.36
C LEU A 132 7.66 -18.94 22.65
N ASP A 133 6.94 -20.04 22.53
CA ASP A 133 7.54 -21.37 22.52
C ASP A 133 8.08 -21.64 21.11
N GLU A 134 9.41 -21.54 20.99
CA GLU A 134 10.08 -21.87 19.74
C GLU A 134 10.32 -23.37 19.66
N LEU A 135 10.16 -23.93 18.46
CA LEU A 135 10.51 -25.32 18.20
C LEU A 135 11.97 -25.57 18.55
N ALA A 136 12.24 -26.63 19.33
CA ALA A 136 13.60 -27.03 19.63
C ALA A 136 14.40 -27.27 18.35
N GLU A 137 15.66 -26.83 18.32
CA GLU A 137 16.55 -27.02 17.17
C GLU A 137 16.79 -28.50 16.85
N THR A 138 16.63 -29.37 17.86
CA THR A 138 16.76 -30.83 17.76
C THR A 138 15.52 -31.52 17.17
N ALA A 139 14.42 -30.79 16.92
CA ALA A 139 13.20 -31.38 16.37
C ALA A 139 13.46 -31.98 14.98
N SER A 140 12.95 -33.19 14.77
CA SER A 140 13.12 -33.94 13.53
C SER A 140 12.44 -33.26 12.34
N ALA A 141 12.86 -33.60 11.12
CA ALA A 141 12.24 -33.07 9.90
C ALA A 141 10.74 -33.39 9.82
N HIS A 142 10.33 -34.59 10.28
CA HIS A 142 8.93 -35.00 10.30
C HIS A 142 8.08 -34.14 11.27
N GLU A 143 8.58 -33.90 12.49
CA GLU A 143 7.90 -33.02 13.45
C GLU A 143 7.78 -31.59 12.94
N ARG A 144 8.84 -31.05 12.32
CA ARG A 144 8.82 -29.73 11.66
C ARG A 144 7.75 -29.66 10.57
N MET A 145 7.64 -30.70 9.74
CA MET A 145 6.62 -30.77 8.69
C MET A 145 5.20 -30.86 9.26
N GLY A 146 4.99 -31.67 10.31
CA GLY A 146 3.71 -31.79 10.99
C GLY A 146 3.24 -30.46 11.58
N LEU A 147 4.12 -29.79 12.33
CA LEU A 147 3.83 -28.48 12.92
C LEU A 147 3.68 -27.38 11.86
N ALA A 148 4.43 -27.43 10.76
CA ALA A 148 4.23 -26.50 9.65
C ALA A 148 2.87 -26.70 8.96
N ALA A 149 2.40 -27.94 8.82
CA ALA A 149 1.08 -28.23 8.28
C ALA A 149 -0.02 -27.76 9.24
N GLU A 150 0.14 -27.98 10.54
CA GLU A 150 -0.78 -27.47 11.56
C GLU A 150 -0.82 -25.94 11.58
N ALA A 151 0.35 -25.28 11.53
CA ALA A 151 0.45 -23.82 11.47
C ALA A 151 -0.26 -23.24 10.23
N ARG A 152 -0.12 -23.88 9.06
CA ARG A 152 -0.85 -23.50 7.84
C ARG A 152 -2.37 -23.61 8.02
N LYS A 153 -2.82 -24.69 8.65
CA LYS A 153 -4.24 -24.91 8.97
C LYS A 153 -4.78 -23.83 9.92
N LEU A 154 -4.02 -23.42 10.93
CA LEU A 154 -4.40 -22.35 11.88
C LEU A 154 -4.62 -20.99 11.20
N ILE A 155 -3.85 -20.68 10.15
CA ILE A 155 -3.98 -19.43 9.38
C ILE A 155 -4.89 -19.56 8.15
N GLY A 156 -5.60 -20.68 8.01
CA GLY A 156 -6.57 -20.89 6.93
C GLY A 156 -5.95 -21.09 5.54
N ILE A 157 -4.67 -21.47 5.47
CA ILE A 157 -3.99 -21.81 4.21
C ILE A 157 -4.02 -23.34 4.09
N SER A 158 -4.78 -23.84 3.11
CA SER A 158 -4.82 -25.26 2.73
C SER A 158 -3.61 -25.66 1.89
#